data_AF-A0A382FEV5-F1
#
_entry.id   AF-A0A382FEV5-F1
#
_cell.length_a   1.000
_cell.length_b   1.000
_cell.length_c   1.000
_cell.angle_alpha   90.00
_cell.angle_beta   90.00
_cell.angle_gamma   90.00
#
_symmetry.space_group_name_H-M   'P 1'
#
loop_
_entity.id
_entity.type
_entity.pdbx_description
1 polymer ?
#
loop_
_entity_poly.entity_id
_entity_poly.type
_entity_poly.pdbx_seq_one_letter_code
_entity_poly.pdbx_strand_id
1 'polypeptide(L)'
;MGELVALLQLNPIVGDIDANVAEIERAIALAAANGAVIAWTSELAVCGYPPRDLLLEEGFVVRCQDAASAVQSPIPTLVGTPIDS
;
A
#
# COMPACT_ATOMS: atom_id res chain seq x y z
N MET A 1 22.91 10.24 -14.54
CA MET A 1 22.19 9.01 -14.15
C MET A 1 20.87 9.50 -13.57
N GLY A 2 19.73 9.05 -14.10
CA GLY A 2 18.42 9.48 -13.60
C GLY A 2 18.00 8.63 -12.39
N GLU A 3 17.22 9.21 -11.48
CA GLU A 3 16.58 8.47 -10.40
C GLU A 3 15.38 7.69 -10.94
N LEU A 4 15.24 6.42 -10.56
CA LEU A 4 14.12 5.58 -10.96
C LEU A 4 13.00 5.65 -9.92
N VAL A 5 11.80 6.01 -10.38
CA VAL A 5 10.58 6.05 -9.57
C VAL A 5 9.70 4.87 -9.98
N ALA A 6 9.29 4.05 -9.02
CA ALA A 6 8.39 2.93 -9.26
C ALA A 6 6.93 3.31 -9.00
N LEU A 7 6.09 3.09 -10.00
CA LEU A 7 4.63 3.14 -9.86
C LEU A 7 4.12 1.70 -9.71
N LEU A 8 3.62 1.36 -8.53
CA LEU A 8 3.14 0.03 -8.20
C LEU A 8 1.67 -0.09 -8.65
N GLN A 9 1.49 -0.59 -9.87
CA GLN A 9 0.16 -0.83 -10.42
C GLN A 9 -0.34 -2.22 -10.03
N LEU A 10 -1.06 -2.28 -8.91
CA LEU A 10 -1.55 -3.52 -8.29
C LEU A 10 -3.04 -3.71 -8.53
N ASN A 11 -3.54 -4.91 -8.23
CA ASN A 11 -4.97 -5.25 -8.29
C ASN A 11 -5.49 -5.61 -6.89
N PRO A 12 -5.61 -4.62 -5.98
CA PRO A 12 -6.01 -4.88 -4.60
C PRO A 12 -7.46 -5.40 -4.51
N ILE A 13 -7.70 -6.31 -3.58
CA ILE A 13 -9.02 -6.84 -3.26
C ILE A 13 -9.62 -5.96 -2.15
N VAL A 14 -10.82 -5.42 -2.39
CA VAL A 14 -11.50 -4.56 -1.42
C VAL A 14 -11.75 -5.32 -0.11
N GLY A 15 -11.21 -4.82 1.00
CA GLY A 15 -11.34 -5.38 2.35
C GLY A 15 -10.29 -6.41 2.75
N ASP A 16 -9.48 -6.94 1.81
CA ASP A 16 -8.46 -7.95 2.10
C ASP A 16 -7.10 -7.30 2.41
N ILE A 17 -6.97 -6.75 3.62
CA ILE A 17 -5.80 -5.97 4.05
C ILE A 17 -4.51 -6.79 3.96
N ASP A 18 -4.52 -8.03 4.47
CA ASP A 18 -3.33 -8.87 4.55
C ASP A 18 -2.81 -9.25 3.16
N ALA A 19 -3.70 -9.68 2.25
CA ALA A 19 -3.30 -10.03 0.89
C ALA A 19 -2.78 -8.81 0.12
N ASN A 20 -3.42 -7.66 0.28
CA ASN A 20 -3.00 -6.41 -0.36
C ASN A 20 -1.62 -5.96 0.12
N VAL A 21 -1.36 -6.02 1.44
CA VAL A 21 -0.04 -5.68 2.01
C VAL A 21 1.04 -6.62 1.48
N ALA A 22 0.79 -7.92 1.45
CA ALA A 22 1.74 -8.89 0.90
C ALA A 22 2.09 -8.59 -0.58
N GLU A 23 1.10 -8.21 -1.37
CA GLU A 23 1.31 -7.84 -2.78
C GLU A 23 2.06 -6.50 -2.93
N ILE A 24 1.77 -5.52 -2.06
CA ILE A 24 2.52 -4.26 -1.98
C ILE A 24 3.99 -4.53 -1.67
N GLU A 25 4.30 -5.30 -0.63
CA GLU A 25 5.67 -5.64 -0.23
C GLU A 25 6.42 -6.39 -1.34
N ARG A 26 5.75 -7.33 -2.02
CA ARG A 26 6.32 -8.04 -3.16
C ARG A 26 6.68 -7.08 -4.29
N ALA A 27 5.81 -6.13 -4.61
CA ALA A 27 6.03 -5.15 -5.67
C ALA A 27 7.13 -4.13 -5.32
N ILE A 28 7.17 -3.70 -4.05
CA ILE A 28 8.25 -2.88 -3.49
C ILE A 28 9.61 -3.58 -3.65
N ALA A 29 9.70 -4.85 -3.25
CA ALA A 29 10.96 -5.61 -3.33
C ALA A 29 11.42 -5.76 -4.79
N LEU A 30 10.48 -5.99 -5.72
CA LEU A 30 10.77 -6.03 -7.15
C LEU A 30 11.27 -4.66 -7.65
N ALA A 31 10.63 -3.56 -7.26
CA ALA A 31 11.04 -2.21 -7.63
C ALA A 31 12.47 -1.89 -7.15
N ALA A 32 12.77 -2.17 -5.89
CA ALA A 32 14.09 -1.97 -5.31
C ALA A 32 15.16 -2.81 -6.04
N ALA A 33 14.86 -4.07 -6.35
CA ALA A 33 15.77 -4.95 -7.11
C ALA A 33 16.05 -4.45 -8.54
N ASN A 34 15.14 -3.64 -9.10
CA ASN A 34 15.30 -3.00 -10.41
C ASN A 34 15.88 -1.57 -10.33
N GLY A 35 16.37 -1.16 -9.15
CA GLY A 35 17.07 0.11 -8.96
C GLY A 35 16.17 1.32 -8.71
N ALA A 36 14.88 1.11 -8.40
CA ALA A 36 14.01 2.19 -7.95
C ALA A 36 14.51 2.78 -6.62
N VAL A 37 14.51 4.10 -6.52
CA VAL A 37 14.89 4.82 -5.28
C VAL A 37 13.67 5.21 -4.44
N ILE A 38 12.48 5.14 -5.01
CA ILE A 38 11.19 5.40 -4.35
C ILE A 38 10.08 4.62 -5.06
N ALA A 39 9.05 4.21 -4.31
CA ALA A 39 7.86 3.55 -4.83
C ALA A 39 6.54 4.22 -4.40
N TRP A 40 5.53 4.15 -5.26
CA TRP A 40 4.18 4.65 -5.01
C TRP A 40 3.12 3.58 -5.27
N THR A 41 2.24 3.35 -4.31
CA THR A 41 1.02 2.56 -4.54
C THR A 41 -0.10 3.43 -5.14
N SER A 42 -1.18 2.79 -5.58
CA SER A 42 -2.44 3.48 -5.85
C SER A 42 -3.11 4.01 -4.57
N GLU A 43 -4.15 4.83 -4.75
CA GLU A 43 -5.04 5.27 -3.68
C GLU A 43 -5.66 4.08 -2.93
N LEU A 44 -5.70 4.17 -1.60
CA LEU A 44 -6.26 3.16 -0.69
C LEU A 44 -5.78 1.72 -0.97
N ALA A 45 -4.58 1.54 -1.52
CA ALA A 45 -4.06 0.23 -1.92
C ALA A 45 -4.08 -0.82 -0.81
N VAL A 46 -3.94 -0.41 0.45
CA VAL A 46 -3.99 -1.32 1.62
C VAL A 46 -5.35 -2.00 1.74
N CYS A 47 -6.45 -1.28 1.55
CA CYS A 47 -7.79 -1.82 1.70
C CYS A 47 -8.55 -2.02 0.38
N GLY A 48 -7.97 -1.60 -0.74
CA GLY A 48 -8.63 -1.51 -2.05
C GLY A 48 -9.59 -0.32 -2.18
N TYR A 49 -9.96 -0.02 -3.42
CA TYR A 49 -10.84 1.09 -3.77
C TYR A 49 -12.02 0.66 -4.66
N PRO A 50 -13.25 1.17 -4.44
CA PRO A 50 -13.68 1.99 -3.30
C PRO A 50 -14.07 1.12 -2.09
N PRO A 51 -13.70 1.48 -0.84
CA PRO A 51 -14.01 0.69 0.36
C PRO A 51 -15.46 0.86 0.87
N ARG A 52 -16.16 1.93 0.49
CA ARG A 52 -17.57 2.20 0.86
C ARG A 52 -17.83 2.02 2.37
N ASP A 53 -18.84 1.24 2.75
CA ASP A 53 -19.32 1.06 4.12
C ASP A 53 -18.26 0.43 5.05
N LEU A 54 -17.21 -0.19 4.52
CA LEU A 54 -16.07 -0.66 5.33
C LEU A 54 -15.43 0.48 6.13
N LEU A 55 -15.45 1.72 5.60
CA LEU A 55 -14.93 2.89 6.33
C LEU A 55 -15.75 3.23 7.58
N LEU A 56 -16.98 2.74 7.68
CA LEU A 56 -17.87 2.93 8.82
C LEU A 56 -17.77 1.77 9.84
N GLU A 57 -17.10 0.68 9.48
CA GLU A 57 -16.89 -0.45 10.40
C GLU A 57 -15.92 -0.06 11.50
N GLU A 58 -16.30 -0.36 12.74
CA GLU A 58 -15.50 -0.04 13.91
C GLU A 58 -14.09 -0.67 13.80
N GLY A 59 -13.08 0.20 13.92
CA GLY A 59 -11.67 -0.18 13.86
C GLY A 59 -11.14 -0.54 12.47
N PHE A 60 -11.94 -0.49 11.39
CA PHE A 60 -11.43 -0.81 10.04
C PHE A 60 -10.32 0.16 9.60
N VAL A 61 -10.54 1.46 9.78
CA VAL A 61 -9.55 2.51 9.45
C VAL A 61 -8.26 2.31 10.24
N VAL A 62 -8.37 2.04 11.54
CA VAL A 62 -7.21 1.78 12.41
C VAL A 62 -6.43 0.55 11.93
N ARG A 63 -7.12 -0.56 11.61
CA ARG A 63 -6.46 -1.76 11.06
C ARG A 63 -5.72 -1.46 9.76
N CYS A 64 -6.31 -0.67 8.86
CA CYS A 64 -5.64 -0.27 7.62
C CYS A 64 -4.40 0.58 7.89
N GLN A 65 -4.52 1.57 8.78
CA GLN A 65 -3.41 2.46 9.13
C GLN A 65 -2.26 1.72 9.82
N ASP A 66 -2.57 0.79 10.72
CA ASP A 66 -1.59 -0.07 11.38
C ASP A 66 -0.88 -0.96 10.36
N ALA A 67 -1.63 -1.60 9.45
CA ALA A 67 -1.09 -2.43 8.39
C ALA A 67 -0.20 -1.61 7.43
N ALA A 68 -0.63 -0.42 7.04
CA ALA A 68 0.15 0.50 6.20
C ALA A 68 1.47 0.92 6.86
N SER A 69 1.43 1.17 8.17
CA SER A 69 2.61 1.55 8.96
C SER A 69 3.57 0.38 9.19
N ALA A 70 3.06 -0.86 9.12
CA ALA A 70 3.84 -2.08 9.27
C ALA A 70 4.48 -2.58 7.95
N VAL A 71 4.11 -2.02 6.79
CA VAL A 71 4.68 -2.39 5.49
C VAL A 71 6.20 -2.33 5.53
N GLN A 72 6.83 -3.47 5.27
CA GLN A 72 8.28 -3.57 5.18
C GLN A 72 8.74 -3.08 3.82
N SER A 73 9.65 -2.09 3.81
CA SER A 73 10.17 -1.54 2.57
C SER A 73 11.67 -1.24 2.64
N PRO A 74 12.47 -1.73 1.68
CA PRO A 74 13.90 -1.41 1.55
C PRO A 74 14.16 -0.03 0.93
N ILE A 75 13.13 0.64 0.41
CA ILE A 75 13.22 1.97 -0.21
C ILE A 75 12.09 2.87 0.29
N PRO A 76 12.24 4.21 0.29
CA PRO A 76 11.13 5.11 0.56
C PRO A 76 9.89 4.72 -0.26
N THR A 77 8.75 4.59 0.42
CA THR A 77 7.50 4.16 -0.23
C THR A 77 6.34 4.98 0.32
N LEU A 78 5.47 5.46 -0.56
CA LEU A 78 4.20 6.04 -0.16
C LEU A 78 3.07 5.05 -0.47
N VAL A 79 2.33 4.74 0.59
CA VAL A 79 1.30 3.71 0.65
C VAL A 79 -0.06 4.38 0.86
N GLY A 80 -1.03 4.05 0.03
CA GLY A 80 -2.40 4.54 0.13
C GLY A 80 -3.20 3.76 1.19
N THR A 81 -3.66 4.44 2.22
CA THR A 81 -4.49 3.90 3.31
C THR A 81 -5.49 4.96 3.78
N PRO A 82 -6.68 4.59 4.28
CA PRO A 82 -7.48 5.53 5.06
C PRO A 82 -6.75 5.87 6.38
N ILE A 83 -7.01 7.05 6.91
CA ILE A 83 -6.46 7.54 8.19
C ILE A 83 -7.61 8.04 9.05
N ASP A 84 -7.52 7.81 10.36
CA ASP A 84 -8.44 8.41 11.33
C ASP A 84 -7.99 9.86 11.60
N SER A 85 -8.93 10.82 11.55
CA SER A 85 -8.64 12.27 11.59
C SER A 85 -8.92 12.90 12.94
#